data_AF-A0A2S6GEB0-F1
#
_entry.id   AF-A0A2S6GEB0-F1
#
_cell.length_a   1.000
_cell.length_b   1.000
_cell.length_c   1.000
_cell.angle_alpha   90.00
_cell.angle_beta   90.00
_cell.angle_gamma   90.00
#
_symmetry.space_group_name_H-M   'P 1'
#
loop_
_entity.id
_entity.type
_entity.pdbx_description
1 polymer ?
#
loop_
_entity_poly.entity_id
_entity_poly.type
_entity_poly.pdbx_seq_one_letter_code
_entity_poly.pdbx_strand_id
1 'polypeptide(L)'
;MSAPEIDASASGLADGTNDPVEPGSVQPDLTQAEIDRGQRLASVLFAFGKQQAAVAARMSKVGVDRSAVVLLKNLYVLGPSRASALAEAIHSDPSTVSRQVAALVKDGLVERRADPEDGRASLLAITDKGTALLERQRAGLALALSRMVRHWDSDDLDAFTTLFERFLADHATYLPQLITECAAYARSEGGKQ
;
A
#
# COMPACT_ATOMS: atom_id res chain seq x y z
N MET A 1 -7.43 15.17 -23.91
CA MET A 1 -7.03 13.75 -23.95
C MET A 1 -7.37 13.17 -22.60
N SER A 2 -8.39 12.31 -22.57
CA SER A 2 -8.98 11.77 -21.35
C SER A 2 -7.99 10.90 -20.57
N ALA A 3 -7.93 11.12 -19.26
CA ALA A 3 -7.29 10.19 -18.33
C ALA A 3 -7.95 8.81 -18.43
N PRO A 4 -7.21 7.71 -18.27
CA PRO A 4 -7.85 6.40 -18.14
C PRO A 4 -8.62 6.37 -16.81
N GLU A 5 -9.87 5.90 -16.85
CA GLU A 5 -10.64 5.50 -15.67
C GLU A 5 -9.81 4.49 -14.88
N ILE A 6 -9.22 4.94 -13.78
CA ILE A 6 -8.87 4.04 -12.69
C ILE A 6 -10.21 3.70 -12.07
N ASP A 7 -10.65 2.47 -12.29
CA ASP A 7 -11.84 1.91 -11.65
C ASP A 7 -11.75 2.16 -10.14
N ALA A 8 -12.51 3.15 -9.69
CA ALA A 8 -12.65 3.55 -8.30
C ALA A 8 -13.66 2.66 -7.55
N SER A 9 -13.99 1.48 -8.08
CA SER A 9 -14.96 0.55 -7.46
C SER A 9 -14.41 -0.24 -6.27
N ALA A 10 -13.22 0.08 -5.75
CA ALA A 10 -12.72 -0.50 -4.49
C ALA A 10 -12.96 0.41 -3.27
N SER A 11 -13.81 1.44 -3.37
CA SER A 11 -14.28 2.24 -2.23
C SER A 11 -15.71 1.86 -1.82
N GLY A 12 -15.96 0.56 -1.69
CA GLY A 12 -17.13 0.05 -0.97
C GLY A 12 -16.82 0.06 0.53
N LEU A 13 -17.11 1.18 1.19
CA LEU A 13 -17.13 1.27 2.65
C LEU A 13 -18.23 0.31 3.14
N ALA A 14 -17.85 -0.92 3.48
CA ALA A 14 -18.74 -1.86 4.15
C ALA A 14 -18.93 -1.38 5.59
N ASP A 15 -19.98 -0.60 5.80
CA ASP A 15 -20.67 -0.52 7.08
C ASP A 15 -21.34 -1.87 7.31
N GLY A 16 -20.54 -2.82 7.77
CA GLY A 16 -20.96 -4.10 8.26
C GLY A 16 -20.38 -4.22 9.65
N THR A 17 -21.23 -4.09 10.66
CA THR A 17 -20.96 -4.39 12.06
C THR A 17 -20.30 -5.76 12.17
N ASN A 18 -18.97 -5.78 12.13
CA ASN A 18 -18.21 -7.01 12.27
C ASN A 18 -17.89 -7.11 13.75
N ASP A 19 -18.74 -7.85 14.46
CA ASP A 19 -18.49 -8.22 15.85
C ASP A 19 -17.08 -8.83 15.97
N PRO A 20 -16.35 -8.55 17.06
CA PRO A 20 -15.04 -9.14 17.28
C PRO A 20 -15.19 -10.67 17.33
N VAL A 21 -14.72 -11.35 16.29
CA VAL A 21 -14.65 -12.81 16.26
C VAL A 21 -13.73 -13.25 17.39
N GLU A 22 -14.29 -13.92 18.40
CA GLU A 22 -13.53 -14.38 19.56
C GLU A 22 -12.37 -15.30 19.16
N PRO A 23 -11.19 -15.17 19.81
CA PRO A 23 -10.03 -16.01 19.58
C PRO A 23 -10.29 -17.42 20.16
N GLY A 24 -11.06 -18.23 19.45
CA GLY A 24 -11.43 -19.56 19.93
C GLY A 24 -12.42 -20.36 19.09
N SER A 25 -12.94 -19.85 17.97
CA SER A 25 -13.85 -20.61 17.11
C SER A 25 -13.11 -21.27 15.94
N VAL A 26 -12.55 -22.44 16.22
CA VAL A 26 -12.32 -23.60 15.31
C VAL A 26 -12.08 -23.27 13.83
N GLN A 27 -10.80 -23.27 13.42
CA GLN A 27 -10.39 -23.40 12.01
C GLN A 27 -11.04 -24.65 11.38
N PRO A 28 -11.42 -24.64 10.09
CA PRO A 28 -11.77 -25.88 9.39
C PRO A 28 -10.57 -26.83 9.43
N ASP A 29 -10.83 -28.13 9.56
CA ASP A 29 -9.84 -29.20 9.60
C ASP A 29 -8.96 -29.19 8.34
N LEU A 30 -7.87 -28.42 8.38
CA LEU A 30 -6.94 -28.30 7.26
C LEU A 30 -6.18 -29.62 7.12
N THR A 31 -6.23 -30.18 5.92
CA THR A 31 -5.43 -31.36 5.60
C THR A 31 -3.94 -31.03 5.67
N GLN A 32 -3.10 -32.04 5.94
CA GLN A 32 -1.64 -31.86 5.91
C GLN A 32 -1.14 -31.26 4.58
N ALA A 33 -1.77 -31.65 3.47
CA ALA A 33 -1.43 -31.10 2.15
C ALA A 33 -1.73 -29.60 2.02
N GLU A 34 -2.77 -29.09 2.68
CA GLU A 34 -3.09 -27.65 2.73
C GLU A 34 -2.10 -26.89 3.61
N ILE A 35 -1.71 -27.47 4.76
CA ILE A 35 -0.67 -26.92 5.64
C ILE A 35 0.66 -26.79 4.88
N ASP A 36 1.08 -27.84 4.16
CA ASP A 36 2.32 -27.83 3.38
C ASP A 36 2.31 -26.77 2.27
N ARG A 37 1.14 -26.53 1.64
CA ARG A 37 0.96 -25.43 0.67
C ARG A 37 1.08 -24.07 1.35
N GLY A 38 0.46 -23.90 2.51
CA GLY A 38 0.56 -22.69 3.33
C GLY A 38 2.01 -22.37 3.74
N GLN A 39 2.79 -23.38 4.15
CA GLN A 39 4.20 -23.22 4.51
C GLN A 39 5.06 -22.77 3.32
N ARG A 40 4.83 -23.33 2.12
CA ARG A 40 5.51 -22.86 0.90
C ARG A 40 5.17 -21.42 0.60
N LEU A 41 3.90 -21.04 0.68
CA LEU A 41 3.45 -19.66 0.48
C LEU A 41 4.10 -18.70 1.50
N ALA A 42 4.11 -19.05 2.78
CA ALA A 42 4.75 -18.27 3.83
C ALA A 42 6.25 -18.05 3.57
N SER A 43 6.95 -19.09 3.10
CA SER A 43 8.37 -19.01 2.76
C SER A 43 8.64 -18.04 1.60
N VAL A 44 7.81 -18.09 0.54
CA VAL A 44 7.92 -17.17 -0.61
C VAL A 44 7.60 -15.73 -0.20
N LEU A 45 6.56 -15.52 0.60
CA LEU A 45 6.20 -14.19 1.12
C LEU A 45 7.31 -13.59 1.99
N PHE A 46 7.93 -14.40 2.85
CA PHE A 46 9.07 -13.97 3.65
C PHE A 46 10.27 -13.56 2.78
N ALA A 47 10.62 -14.38 1.79
CA ALA A 47 11.68 -14.06 0.83
C ALA A 47 11.39 -12.77 0.06
N PHE A 48 10.15 -12.60 -0.41
CA PHE A 48 9.71 -11.39 -1.10
C PHE A 48 9.77 -10.16 -0.19
N GLY A 49 9.28 -10.25 1.06
CA GLY A 49 9.37 -9.18 2.05
C GLY A 49 10.80 -8.74 2.32
N LYS A 50 11.73 -9.70 2.46
CA LYS A 50 13.18 -9.42 2.60
C LYS A 50 13.74 -8.69 1.38
N GLN A 51 13.38 -9.12 0.17
CA GLN A 51 13.81 -8.46 -1.06
C GLN A 51 13.27 -7.02 -1.14
N GLN A 52 12.00 -6.80 -0.79
CA GLN A 52 11.38 -5.47 -0.77
C GLN A 52 12.03 -4.54 0.26
N ALA A 53 12.37 -5.04 1.45
CA ALA A 53 13.10 -4.28 2.46
C ALA A 53 14.50 -3.86 1.95
N ALA A 54 15.21 -4.75 1.26
CA ALA A 54 16.50 -4.44 0.66
C ALA A 54 16.40 -3.38 -0.44
N VAL A 55 15.37 -3.44 -1.29
CA VAL A 55 15.07 -2.40 -2.28
C VAL A 55 14.77 -1.07 -1.58
N ALA A 56 13.92 -1.07 -0.55
CA ALA A 56 13.59 0.13 0.21
C ALA A 56 14.83 0.81 0.81
N ALA A 57 15.71 0.03 1.43
CA ALA A 57 16.95 0.53 2.03
C ALA A 57 17.90 1.12 0.97
N ARG A 58 18.02 0.52 -0.21
CA ARG A 58 18.84 1.05 -1.31
C ARG A 58 18.26 2.33 -1.89
N MET A 59 16.94 2.40 -2.08
CA MET A 59 16.27 3.59 -2.62
C MET A 59 16.39 4.79 -1.67
N SER A 60 16.29 4.56 -0.35
CA SER A 60 16.53 5.59 0.67
C SER A 60 17.93 6.20 0.57
N LYS A 61 18.97 5.38 0.33
CA LYS A 61 20.36 5.85 0.15
C LYS A 61 20.58 6.70 -1.12
N VAL A 62 19.70 6.59 -2.11
CA VAL A 62 19.76 7.36 -3.37
C VAL A 62 18.95 8.66 -3.27
N GLY A 63 18.42 9.00 -2.09
CA GLY A 63 17.71 10.26 -1.86
C GLY A 63 16.29 10.29 -2.43
N VAL A 64 15.73 9.13 -2.80
CA VAL A 64 14.31 9.04 -3.14
C VAL A 64 13.53 9.07 -1.82
N ASP A 65 12.99 10.23 -1.48
CA ASP A 65 12.08 10.35 -0.34
C ASP A 65 10.76 9.62 -0.68
N ARG A 66 10.75 8.32 -0.38
CA ARG A 66 9.61 7.42 -0.59
C ARG A 66 8.35 7.96 0.11
N SER A 67 8.52 8.70 1.21
CA SER A 67 7.41 9.27 1.96
C SER A 67 6.75 10.42 1.20
N ALA A 68 7.53 11.26 0.52
CA ALA A 68 7.01 12.32 -0.35
C ALA A 68 6.25 11.77 -1.57
N VAL A 69 6.73 10.68 -2.17
CA VAL A 69 6.03 10.02 -3.30
C VAL A 69 4.73 9.36 -2.85
N VAL A 70 4.72 8.72 -1.67
CA VAL A 70 3.49 8.13 -1.09
C VAL A 70 2.46 9.22 -0.82
N LEU A 71 2.87 10.35 -0.26
CA LEU A 71 1.99 11.47 0.01
C LEU A 71 1.41 12.06 -1.29
N LEU A 72 2.25 12.24 -2.32
CA LEU A 72 1.82 12.72 -3.62
C LEU A 72 0.84 11.77 -4.31
N LYS A 73 1.06 10.44 -4.21
CA LYS A 73 0.12 9.43 -4.72
C LYS A 73 -1.22 9.46 -4.00
N ASN A 74 -1.23 9.61 -2.68
CA ASN A 74 -2.47 9.72 -1.91
C ASN A 74 -3.26 10.97 -2.31
N LEU A 75 -2.61 12.12 -2.48
CA LEU A 75 -3.25 13.33 -3.00
C LEU A 75 -3.79 13.17 -4.42
N TYR A 76 -3.12 12.38 -5.27
CA TYR A 76 -3.61 12.08 -6.61
C TYR A 76 -4.89 11.22 -6.59
N VAL A 77 -4.99 10.25 -5.67
CA VAL A 77 -6.13 9.34 -5.55
C VAL A 77 -7.31 9.98 -4.80
N LEU A 78 -7.05 10.61 -3.66
CA LEU A 78 -8.08 11.22 -2.80
C LEU A 78 -8.55 12.58 -3.32
N GLY A 79 -7.76 13.22 -4.19
CA GLY A 79 -7.97 14.61 -4.59
C GLY A 79 -7.57 15.61 -3.50
N PRO A 80 -7.94 16.90 -3.68
CA PRO A 80 -7.57 17.97 -2.74
C PRO A 80 -8.01 17.66 -1.31
N SER A 81 -7.05 17.58 -0.39
CA SER A 81 -7.29 17.07 0.97
C SER A 81 -6.64 17.95 2.04
N ARG A 82 -7.23 18.00 3.24
CA ARG A 82 -6.60 18.64 4.40
C ARG A 82 -5.39 17.82 4.86
N ALA A 83 -4.40 18.49 5.47
CA ALA A 83 -3.19 17.83 5.97
C ALA A 83 -3.49 16.75 7.03
N SER A 84 -4.53 16.95 7.86
CA SER A 84 -4.98 15.97 8.85
C SER A 84 -5.52 14.70 8.21
N ALA A 85 -6.43 14.83 7.24
CA ALA A 85 -6.97 13.70 6.49
C ALA A 85 -5.87 12.92 5.76
N LEU A 86 -4.88 13.63 5.22
CA LEU A 86 -3.73 13.00 4.57
C LEU A 86 -2.84 12.25 5.55
N ALA A 87 -2.66 12.76 6.77
CA ALA A 87 -1.90 12.10 7.83
C ALA A 87 -2.56 10.80 8.31
N GLU A 88 -3.88 10.81 8.44
CA GLU A 88 -4.69 9.63 8.76
C GLU A 88 -4.57 8.57 7.65
N ALA A 89 -4.74 8.97 6.38
CA ALA A 89 -4.69 8.07 5.24
C ALA A 89 -3.35 7.34 5.07
N ILE A 90 -2.24 7.96 5.48
CA ILE A 90 -0.90 7.35 5.40
C ILE A 90 -0.40 6.81 6.73
N HIS A 91 -1.25 6.78 7.76
CA HIS A 91 -0.92 6.36 9.13
C HIS A 91 0.37 7.01 9.67
N SER A 92 0.53 8.33 9.48
CA SER A 92 1.71 9.08 9.90
C SER A 92 1.36 10.23 10.83
N ASP A 93 2.32 10.64 11.65
CA ASP A 93 2.15 11.75 12.57
C ASP A 93 1.99 13.10 11.83
N PRO A 94 1.08 13.99 12.26
CA PRO A 94 0.86 15.29 11.61
C PRO A 94 2.13 16.15 11.46
N SER A 95 3.07 16.10 12.39
CA SER A 95 4.33 16.85 12.29
C SER A 95 5.23 16.34 11.15
N THR A 96 5.19 15.04 10.89
CA THR A 96 5.93 14.40 9.80
C THR A 96 5.32 14.73 8.44
N VAL A 97 3.99 14.61 8.34
CA VAL A 97 3.24 14.99 7.13
C VAL A 97 3.44 16.47 6.82
N SER A 98 3.39 17.35 7.82
CA SER A 98 3.60 18.79 7.63
C SER A 98 4.98 19.10 7.03
N ARG A 99 6.06 18.46 7.52
CA ARG A 99 7.42 18.61 6.94
C ARG A 99 7.49 18.13 5.50
N GLN A 100 6.93 16.96 5.19
CA GLN A 100 6.92 16.39 3.83
C GLN A 100 6.13 17.27 2.86
N VAL A 101 4.95 17.75 3.28
CA VAL A 101 4.13 18.67 2.51
C VAL A 101 4.87 19.98 2.24
N ALA A 102 5.56 20.53 3.25
CA ALA A 102 6.34 21.76 3.05
C ALA A 102 7.44 21.58 1.99
N ALA A 103 8.12 20.42 1.96
CA ALA A 103 9.10 20.09 0.93
C ALA A 103 8.44 19.96 -0.46
N LEU A 104 7.31 19.24 -0.56
CA LEU A 104 6.57 19.07 -1.82
C LEU A 104 6.01 20.38 -2.38
N VAL A 105 5.58 21.29 -1.51
CA VAL A 105 5.15 22.65 -1.89
C VAL A 105 6.34 23.46 -2.38
N LYS A 106 7.47 23.41 -1.68
CA LYS A 106 8.71 24.07 -2.10
C LYS A 106 9.19 23.57 -3.48
N ASP A 107 9.03 22.28 -3.74
CA ASP A 107 9.38 21.65 -5.01
C ASP A 107 8.33 21.88 -6.11
N GLY A 108 7.22 22.55 -5.80
CA GLY A 108 6.13 22.87 -6.74
C GLY A 108 5.33 21.64 -7.20
N LEU A 109 5.38 20.54 -6.44
CA LEU A 109 4.65 19.30 -6.73
C LEU A 109 3.26 19.28 -6.09
N VAL A 110 3.08 20.06 -5.03
CA VAL A 110 1.82 20.29 -4.31
C VAL A 110 1.61 21.78 -4.16
N GLU A 111 0.37 22.22 -4.12
CA GLU A 111 -0.01 23.60 -3.81
C GLU A 111 -1.05 23.65 -2.70
N ARG A 112 -1.12 24.81 -2.03
CA ARG A 112 -2.13 25.11 -1.01
C ARG A 112 -3.23 25.94 -1.65
N ARG A 113 -4.47 25.48 -1.55
CA ARG A 113 -5.68 26.19 -1.98
C ARG A 113 -6.52 26.54 -0.76
N ALA A 114 -7.25 27.64 -0.82
CA ALA A 114 -8.26 27.94 0.19
C ALA A 114 -9.34 26.86 0.15
N ASP A 115 -9.80 26.41 1.30
CA ASP A 115 -10.90 25.48 1.39
C ASP A 115 -12.23 26.22 1.11
N PRO A 116 -13.01 25.81 0.09
CA PRO A 116 -14.25 26.49 -0.26
C PRO A 116 -15.33 26.43 0.83
N GLU A 117 -15.30 25.41 1.69
CA GLU A 117 -16.29 25.20 2.75
C GLU A 117 -15.87 25.84 4.08
N ASP A 118 -14.57 26.03 4.28
CA ASP A 118 -14.00 26.72 5.44
C ASP A 118 -12.83 27.61 5.00
N GLY A 119 -13.09 28.90 4.75
CA GLY A 119 -12.07 29.85 4.30
C GLY A 119 -10.89 30.05 5.28
N ARG A 120 -10.93 29.47 6.49
CA ARG A 120 -9.80 29.44 7.44
C ARG A 120 -8.92 28.21 7.25
N ALA A 121 -9.40 27.16 6.59
CA ALA A 121 -8.68 25.95 6.28
C ALA A 121 -8.00 26.02 4.91
N SER A 122 -6.97 25.19 4.72
CA SER A 122 -6.28 25.04 3.43
C SER A 122 -6.32 23.59 2.98
N LEU A 123 -6.59 23.39 1.69
CA LEU A 123 -6.51 22.11 1.02
C LEU A 123 -5.15 21.99 0.32
N LEU A 124 -4.58 20.80 0.36
CA LEU A 124 -3.41 20.42 -0.40
C LEU A 124 -3.87 19.78 -1.70
N ALA A 125 -3.42 20.32 -2.83
CA ALA A 125 -3.74 19.80 -4.15
C ALA A 125 -2.45 19.45 -4.91
N ILE A 126 -2.47 18.34 -5.65
CA ILE A 126 -1.39 18.01 -6.57
C ILE A 126 -1.36 19.00 -7.74
N THR A 127 -0.16 19.43 -8.15
CA THR A 127 0.02 20.29 -9.33
C THR A 127 0.22 19.45 -10.59
N ASP A 128 0.13 20.06 -11.77
CA ASP A 128 0.46 19.39 -13.04
C ASP A 128 1.89 18.83 -13.03
N LYS A 129 2.83 19.54 -12.39
CA LYS A 129 4.21 19.08 -12.21
C LYS A 129 4.27 17.83 -11.33
N GLY A 130 3.47 17.80 -10.26
CA GLY A 130 3.29 16.63 -9.39
C GLY A 130 2.74 15.43 -10.14
N THR A 131 1.67 15.62 -10.90
CA THR A 131 1.05 14.58 -11.74
C THR A 131 2.05 14.04 -12.76
N ALA A 132 2.76 14.91 -13.48
CA ALA A 132 3.77 14.50 -14.45
C ALA A 132 4.93 13.71 -13.81
N LEU A 133 5.28 13.99 -12.54
CA LEU A 133 6.26 13.20 -11.81
C LEU A 133 5.75 11.78 -11.52
N LEU A 134 4.49 11.65 -11.10
CA LEU A 134 3.87 10.33 -10.86
C LEU A 134 3.79 9.50 -12.14
N GLU A 135 3.44 10.11 -13.26
CA GLU A 135 3.40 9.42 -14.55
C GLU A 135 4.79 8.93 -14.99
N ARG A 136 5.84 9.76 -14.84
CA ARG A 136 7.22 9.31 -15.11
C ARG A 136 7.65 8.17 -14.20
N GLN A 137 7.30 8.23 -12.91
CA GLN A 137 7.55 7.15 -11.96
C GLN A 137 6.83 5.86 -12.36
N ARG A 138 5.55 5.95 -12.73
CA ARG A 138 4.74 4.82 -13.20
C ARG A 138 5.35 4.19 -14.45
N ALA A 139 5.69 4.99 -15.45
CA ALA A 139 6.32 4.51 -16.68
C ALA A 139 7.70 3.86 -16.41
N GLY A 140 8.51 4.47 -15.54
CA GLY A 140 9.80 3.91 -15.13
C GLY A 140 9.66 2.55 -14.44
N LEU A 141 8.70 2.44 -13.52
CA LEU A 141 8.41 1.16 -12.86
C LEU A 141 7.90 0.11 -13.84
N ALA A 142 7.00 0.47 -14.75
CA ALA A 142 6.50 -0.43 -15.78
C ALA A 142 7.66 -0.98 -16.63
N LEU A 143 8.55 -0.11 -17.13
CA LEU A 143 9.73 -0.53 -17.89
C LEU A 143 10.68 -1.43 -17.08
N ALA A 144 10.89 -1.14 -15.80
CA ALA A 144 11.72 -1.96 -14.93
C ALA A 144 11.13 -3.36 -14.73
N LEU A 145 9.82 -3.45 -14.48
CA LEU A 145 9.10 -4.71 -14.34
C LEU A 145 9.08 -5.50 -15.65
N SER A 146 8.79 -4.87 -16.79
CA SER A 146 8.82 -5.53 -18.10
C SER A 146 10.19 -6.16 -18.39
N ARG A 147 11.29 -5.49 -18.02
CA ARG A 147 12.64 -6.06 -18.16
C ARG A 147 12.88 -7.24 -17.22
N MET A 148 12.35 -7.18 -16.00
CA MET A 148 12.47 -8.23 -15.00
C MET A 148 11.78 -9.52 -15.47
N VAL A 149 10.57 -9.40 -16.02
CA VAL A 149 9.75 -10.55 -16.43
C VAL A 149 9.90 -10.93 -17.90
N ARG A 150 10.78 -10.27 -18.67
CA ARG A 150 10.93 -10.48 -20.12
C ARG A 150 11.21 -11.93 -20.58
N HIS A 151 11.63 -12.78 -19.65
CA HIS A 151 12.03 -14.16 -19.88
C HIS A 151 10.92 -15.16 -19.52
N TRP A 152 9.79 -14.66 -19.00
CA TRP A 152 8.60 -15.45 -18.70
C TRP A 152 7.80 -15.65 -19.97
N ASP A 153 7.08 -16.76 -20.03
CA ASP A 153 6.01 -16.94 -21.00
C ASP A 153 4.88 -15.93 -20.71
N SER A 154 4.18 -15.48 -21.76
CA SER A 154 3.09 -14.50 -21.59
C SER A 154 1.94 -15.08 -20.77
N ASP A 155 1.60 -16.35 -20.97
CA ASP A 155 0.49 -16.99 -20.27
C ASP A 155 0.81 -17.16 -18.78
N ASP A 156 2.07 -17.48 -18.46
CA ASP A 156 2.56 -17.55 -17.08
C ASP A 156 2.52 -16.18 -16.39
N LEU A 157 2.88 -15.10 -17.09
CA LEU A 157 2.85 -13.75 -16.55
C LEU A 157 1.42 -13.26 -16.32
N ASP A 158 0.50 -13.52 -17.24
CA ASP A 158 -0.91 -13.16 -17.11
C ASP A 158 -1.59 -13.96 -15.99
N ALA A 159 -1.30 -15.27 -15.89
CA ALA A 159 -1.76 -16.11 -14.80
C ALA A 159 -1.20 -15.65 -13.45
N PHE A 160 0.10 -15.35 -13.36
CA PHE A 160 0.70 -14.80 -12.15
C PHE A 160 0.04 -13.49 -11.73
N THR A 161 -0.16 -12.56 -12.68
CA THR A 161 -0.77 -11.26 -12.41
C THR A 161 -2.18 -11.44 -11.85
N THR A 162 -3.01 -12.27 -12.49
CA THR A 162 -4.38 -12.58 -12.04
C THR A 162 -4.41 -13.20 -10.65
N LEU A 163 -3.54 -14.20 -10.39
CA LEU A 163 -3.48 -14.88 -9.09
C LEU A 163 -2.95 -13.96 -7.99
N PHE A 164 -1.99 -13.09 -8.31
CA PHE A 164 -1.42 -12.14 -7.38
C PHE A 164 -2.41 -11.04 -7.02
N GLU A 165 -3.21 -10.55 -7.97
CA GLU A 165 -4.31 -9.61 -7.71
C GLU A 165 -5.36 -10.21 -6.77
N ARG A 166 -5.78 -11.46 -7.03
CA ARG A 166 -6.69 -12.17 -6.11
C ARG A 166 -6.08 -12.34 -4.72
N PHE A 167 -4.81 -12.75 -4.65
CA PHE A 167 -4.11 -12.87 -3.38
C PHE A 167 -4.01 -11.54 -2.63
N LEU A 168 -3.76 -10.42 -3.31
CA LEU A 168 -3.71 -9.10 -2.69
C LEU A 168 -5.07 -8.67 -2.13
N ALA A 169 -6.15 -8.96 -2.84
CA ALA A 169 -7.52 -8.70 -2.36
C ALA A 169 -7.81 -9.51 -1.08
N ASP A 170 -7.57 -10.83 -1.12
CA ASP A 170 -7.75 -11.70 0.05
C ASP A 170 -6.85 -11.25 1.22
N HIS A 171 -5.57 -10.96 0.93
CA HIS A 171 -4.61 -10.53 1.94
C HIS A 171 -5.05 -9.23 2.61
N ALA A 172 -5.62 -8.26 1.88
CA ALA A 172 -6.17 -7.04 2.48
C ALA A 172 -7.34 -7.33 3.42
N THR A 173 -8.22 -8.26 3.05
CA THR A 173 -9.38 -8.67 3.86
C THR A 173 -8.96 -9.41 5.14
N TYR A 174 -7.98 -10.32 5.06
CA TYR A 174 -7.59 -11.20 6.18
C TYR A 174 -6.38 -10.70 6.97
N LEU A 175 -5.74 -9.58 6.58
CA LEU A 175 -4.55 -9.04 7.26
C LEU A 175 -4.74 -8.86 8.78
N PRO A 176 -5.86 -8.29 9.28
CA PRO A 176 -6.04 -8.08 10.71
C PRO A 176 -6.07 -9.40 11.50
N GLN A 177 -6.69 -10.43 10.93
CA GLN A 177 -6.76 -11.76 11.54
C GLN A 177 -5.40 -12.45 11.51
N LEU A 178 -4.68 -12.40 10.38
CA LEU A 178 -3.34 -12.97 10.26
C LEU A 178 -2.37 -12.37 11.27
N ILE A 179 -2.39 -11.04 11.46
CA ILE A 179 -1.56 -10.36 12.48
C ILE A 179 -1.92 -10.86 13.88
N THR A 180 -3.21 -11.00 14.17
CA THR A 180 -3.71 -11.48 15.46
C THR A 180 -3.27 -12.91 15.75
N GLU A 181 -3.39 -13.81 14.77
CA GLU A 181 -2.98 -15.21 14.85
C GLU A 181 -1.46 -15.32 15.01
N CYS A 182 -0.66 -14.66 14.16
CA CYS A 182 0.80 -14.65 14.28
C CYS A 182 1.26 -14.09 15.64
N ALA A 183 0.62 -13.04 16.15
CA ALA A 183 0.94 -12.48 17.46
C ALA A 183 0.54 -13.41 18.62
N ALA A 184 -0.52 -14.22 18.46
CA ALA A 184 -0.88 -15.26 19.42
C ALA A 184 0.14 -16.41 19.43
N TYR A 185 0.57 -16.87 18.25
CA TYR A 185 1.60 -17.92 18.13
C TYR A 185 2.96 -17.47 18.69
N ALA A 186 3.43 -16.27 18.36
CA ALA A 186 4.70 -15.74 18.89
C ALA A 186 4.72 -15.61 20.43
N ARG A 187 3.57 -15.29 21.03
CA ARG A 187 3.42 -15.25 22.51
C ARG A 187 3.37 -16.65 23.14
N SER A 188 2.86 -17.64 22.42
CA SER A 188 2.78 -19.03 22.89
C SER A 188 4.14 -19.74 22.93
N GLU A 189 5.10 -19.37 22.06
CA GLU A 189 6.46 -19.92 22.07
C GLU A 189 7.38 -19.30 23.14
N GLY A 190 7.07 -18.10 23.64
CA GLY A 190 7.87 -17.39 24.65
C GLY A 190 7.72 -17.88 26.10
N GLY A 191 6.92 -18.93 26.35
CA GLY A 191 6.55 -19.40 27.69
C GLY A 191 7.26 -20.66 28.20
N LYS A 192 8.29 -21.16 27.53
CA LYS A 192 9.08 -22.31 27.99
C LYS A 192 10.57 -21.97 28.04
N GLN A 193 11.02 -21.42 29.16
CA GLN A 193 12.38 -21.53 29.68
C GLN A 193 12.33 -21.62 31.21
#